data_AF-A0A355GEZ8-F1
#
_entry.id   AF-A0A355GEZ8-F1
#
_cell.length_a   1.000
_cell.length_b   1.000
_cell.length_c   1.000
_cell.angle_alpha   90.00
_cell.angle_beta   90.00
_cell.angle_gamma   90.00
#
_symmetry.space_group_name_H-M   'P 1'
#
loop_
_entity.id
_entity.type
_entity.pdbx_description
1 polymer ?
#
loop_
_entity_poly.entity_id
_entity_poly.type
_entity_poly.pdbx_seq_one_letter_code
_entity_poly.pdbx_strand_id
1 'polypeptide(L)'
;TPTAELAAAQQKWESTLQAKPDWQTLTPLAATSSSDKTKLQIQDDQSLLASGPPSNETYTIETEVDLNTLKALRLEVLPDPGLPAQGPGRAADGNFVLSEISLTSKPVAADTPVQGQFLRIEQQGTAKQR
;
A
#
# COMPACT_ATOMS: atom_id res chain seq x y z
N THR A 1 14.08 -10.98 14.15
CA THR A 1 13.41 -12.27 14.43
C THR A 1 12.00 -11.97 14.93
N PRO A 2 10.95 -12.61 14.39
CA PRO A 2 9.63 -12.56 15.03
C PRO A 2 9.73 -13.25 16.39
N THR A 3 9.67 -12.48 17.47
CA THR A 3 9.68 -12.99 18.84
C THR A 3 8.36 -13.69 19.14
N ALA A 4 8.35 -14.71 20.02
CA ALA A 4 7.12 -15.38 20.45
C ALA A 4 6.03 -14.40 20.95
N GLU A 5 6.45 -13.28 21.53
CA GLU A 5 5.58 -12.19 21.95
C GLU A 5 4.85 -11.50 20.79
N LEU A 6 5.53 -11.26 19.66
CA LEU A 6 4.94 -10.69 18.46
C LEU A 6 3.94 -11.66 17.82
N ALA A 7 4.28 -12.95 17.79
CA ALA A 7 3.37 -13.98 17.29
C ALA A 7 2.10 -14.08 18.14
N ALA A 8 2.23 -14.02 19.47
CA ALA A 8 1.09 -14.02 20.38
C ALA A 8 0.24 -12.73 20.25
N ALA A 9 0.87 -11.57 20.07
CA ALA A 9 0.18 -10.30 19.84
C ALA A 9 -0.60 -10.33 18.51
N GLN A 10 0.01 -10.87 17.44
CA GLN A 10 -0.65 -11.10 16.16
C GLN A 10 -1.85 -12.03 16.32
N GLN A 11 -1.66 -13.19 16.94
CA GLN A 11 -2.74 -14.17 17.12
C GLN A 11 -3.88 -13.63 17.99
N LYS A 12 -3.55 -12.81 18.99
CA LYS A 12 -4.54 -12.10 19.81
C LYS A 12 -5.31 -11.08 18.99
N TRP A 13 -4.65 -10.25 18.19
CA TRP A 13 -5.32 -9.32 17.27
C TRP A 13 -6.20 -10.07 16.26
N GLU A 14 -5.69 -11.14 15.64
CA GLU A 14 -6.44 -12.00 14.71
C GLU A 14 -7.68 -12.59 15.39
N SER A 15 -7.62 -12.95 16.67
CA SER A 15 -8.78 -13.45 17.43
C SER A 15 -9.85 -12.39 17.71
N THR A 16 -9.49 -11.10 17.66
CA THR A 16 -10.48 -10.00 17.75
C THR A 16 -11.23 -9.76 16.44
N LEU A 17 -10.72 -10.31 15.33
CA LEU A 17 -11.41 -10.26 14.05
C LEU A 17 -12.54 -11.30 14.10
N GLN A 18 -13.80 -10.83 14.03
CA GLN A 18 -14.98 -11.71 14.10
C GLN A 18 -15.05 -12.73 12.94
N ALA A 19 -14.27 -12.52 11.89
CA ALA A 19 -14.01 -13.46 10.81
C ALA A 19 -12.52 -13.42 10.45
N LYS A 20 -11.94 -14.55 10.03
CA LYS A 20 -10.57 -14.56 9.49
C LYS A 20 -10.47 -13.53 8.36
N PRO A 21 -9.46 -12.65 8.37
CA PRO A 21 -9.30 -11.67 7.30
C PRO A 21 -9.06 -12.42 5.99
N ASP A 22 -9.89 -12.13 5.00
CA ASP A 22 -9.70 -12.58 3.63
C ASP A 22 -8.64 -11.68 3.00
N TRP A 23 -7.39 -12.15 3.01
CA TRP A 23 -6.25 -11.40 2.51
C TRP A 23 -6.23 -11.47 1.00
N GLN A 24 -6.33 -10.31 0.35
CA GLN A 24 -6.15 -10.18 -1.09
C GLN A 24 -4.73 -9.71 -1.39
N THR A 25 -4.02 -10.46 -2.24
CA THR A 25 -2.74 -10.01 -2.81
C THR A 25 -2.99 -8.83 -3.74
N LEU A 26 -2.23 -7.75 -3.55
CA LEU A 26 -2.30 -6.57 -4.39
C LEU A 26 -1.53 -6.81 -5.68
N THR A 27 -2.03 -6.27 -6.79
CA THR A 27 -1.34 -6.31 -8.08
C THR A 27 -0.62 -4.96 -8.29
N PRO A 28 0.71 -4.91 -8.14
CA PRO A 28 1.45 -3.66 -8.36
C PRO A 28 1.30 -3.20 -9.81
N LEU A 29 0.90 -1.95 -10.01
CA LEU A 29 0.84 -1.30 -11.32
C LEU A 29 2.16 -0.63 -11.66
N ALA A 30 2.81 -0.04 -10.66
CA ALA A 30 4.11 0.57 -10.78
C ALA A 30 4.91 0.41 -9.50
N ALA A 31 6.24 0.38 -9.65
CA ALA A 31 7.18 0.32 -8.56
C ALA A 31 8.40 1.17 -8.90
N THR A 32 8.77 2.07 -7.99
CA THR A 32 9.93 2.94 -8.17
C THR A 32 10.77 2.98 -6.90
N SER A 33 12.06 3.23 -7.06
CA SER A 33 12.96 3.52 -5.95
C SER A 33 13.41 4.98 -5.98
N SER A 34 13.66 5.56 -4.81
CA SER A 34 14.37 6.83 -4.68
C SER A 34 15.86 6.75 -5.09
N SER A 35 16.42 5.56 -5.25
CA SER A 35 17.79 5.34 -5.77
C SER A 35 17.77 5.04 -7.27
N ASP A 36 18.67 5.67 -8.02
CA ASP A 36 18.90 5.42 -9.44
C ASP A 36 19.65 4.09 -9.72
N LYS A 37 20.28 3.52 -8.69
CA LYS A 37 21.04 2.26 -8.79
C LYS A 37 20.19 1.03 -8.50
N THR A 38 19.00 1.22 -7.93
CA THR A 38 18.07 0.13 -7.65
C THR A 38 17.14 -0.09 -8.82
N LYS A 39 17.01 -1.35 -9.23
CA LYS A 39 15.95 -1.79 -10.15
C LYS A 39 14.93 -2.62 -9.37
N LEU A 40 13.65 -2.29 -9.55
CA LEU A 40 12.54 -3.06 -9.02
C LEU A 40 11.88 -3.81 -10.18
N GLN A 41 11.69 -5.11 -10.01
CA GLN A 41 11.01 -5.98 -10.96
C GLN A 41 9.76 -6.57 -10.29
N ILE A 42 8.60 -6.36 -10.92
CA ILE A 42 7.37 -7.05 -10.55
C ILE A 42 7.45 -8.46 -11.14
N GLN A 43 7.27 -9.49 -10.31
CA GLN A 43 7.32 -10.89 -10.69
C GLN A 43 5.93 -11.46 -11.00
N ASP A 44 5.88 -12.66 -11.58
CA ASP A 44 4.63 -13.32 -11.99
C ASP A 44 3.70 -13.63 -10.80
N ASP A 45 4.26 -13.79 -9.60
CA ASP A 45 3.52 -13.99 -8.36
C ASP A 45 3.07 -12.66 -7.69
N GLN A 46 3.29 -11.53 -8.37
CA GLN A 46 3.02 -10.16 -7.92
C GLN A 46 3.96 -9.65 -6.82
N SER A 47 5.02 -10.39 -6.48
CA SER A 47 6.08 -9.89 -5.61
C SER A 47 6.99 -8.87 -6.33
N LEU A 48 7.74 -8.09 -5.55
CA LEU A 48 8.74 -7.17 -6.09
C LEU A 48 10.15 -7.66 -5.74
N LEU A 49 10.95 -7.97 -6.76
CA LEU A 49 12.37 -8.25 -6.58
C LEU A 49 13.19 -6.98 -6.81
N ALA A 50 13.98 -6.61 -5.81
CA ALA A 50 14.89 -5.48 -5.88
C ALA A 50 16.30 -5.96 -6.22
N SER A 51 17.01 -5.27 -7.12
CA SER A 51 18.40 -5.57 -7.49
C SER A 51 19.25 -4.29 -7.57
N GLY A 52 20.57 -4.46 -7.61
CA GLY A 52 21.54 -3.36 -7.50
C GLY A 52 22.20 -3.29 -6.12
N PRO A 53 23.15 -2.36 -5.92
CA PRO A 53 23.83 -2.17 -4.63
C PRO A 53 22.84 -1.81 -3.52
N PRO A 54 22.92 -2.42 -2.32
CA PRO A 54 22.04 -2.08 -1.21
C PRO A 54 22.26 -0.64 -0.75
N SER A 55 21.17 0.08 -0.45
CA SER A 55 21.21 1.43 0.07
C SER A 55 20.02 1.71 1.00
N ASN A 56 20.08 2.80 1.77
CA ASN A 56 18.91 3.29 2.50
C ASN A 56 18.06 4.12 1.53
N GLU A 57 16.87 3.62 1.20
CA GLU A 57 16.05 4.17 0.14
C GLU A 57 14.57 3.88 0.39
N THR A 58 13.71 4.65 -0.28
CA THR A 58 12.27 4.49 -0.24
C THR A 58 11.80 3.80 -1.50
N TYR A 59 10.98 2.77 -1.34
CA TYR A 59 10.25 2.17 -2.45
C TYR A 59 8.83 2.71 -2.47
N THR A 60 8.41 3.18 -3.64
CA THR A 60 7.04 3.63 -3.88
C THR A 60 6.36 2.60 -4.77
N ILE A 61 5.29 2.00 -4.25
CA ILE A 61 4.48 0.99 -4.94
C ILE A 61 3.11 1.59 -5.18
N GLU A 62 2.67 1.58 -6.43
CA GLU A 62 1.33 2.01 -6.81
C GLU A 62 0.48 0.78 -7.18
N THR A 63 -0.73 0.71 -6.65
CA THR A 63 -1.67 -0.38 -6.87
C THR A 63 -3.08 0.18 -6.85
N GLU A 64 -3.97 -0.47 -7.60
CA GLU A 64 -5.40 -0.27 -7.46
C GLU A 64 -5.97 -1.32 -6.49
N VAL A 65 -6.98 -0.90 -5.74
CA VAL A 65 -7.70 -1.78 -4.81
C VAL A 65 -9.18 -1.60 -5.03
N ASP A 66 -9.88 -2.71 -5.27
CA ASP A 66 -11.34 -2.73 -5.34
C ASP A 66 -11.92 -3.00 -3.94
N LEU A 67 -11.71 -2.04 -3.04
CA LEU A 67 -12.14 -2.15 -1.64
C LEU A 67 -12.92 -0.90 -1.23
N ASN A 68 -14.15 -1.09 -0.74
CA ASN A 68 -14.95 -0.02 -0.15
C ASN A 68 -14.31 0.55 1.13
N THR A 69 -13.50 -0.25 1.85
CA THR A 69 -12.84 0.17 3.09
C THR A 69 -11.58 -0.66 3.33
N LEU A 70 -10.43 0.02 3.48
CA LEU A 70 -9.19 -0.63 3.87
C LEU A 70 -9.14 -0.81 5.39
N LYS A 71 -8.99 -2.06 5.85
CA LYS A 71 -8.98 -2.40 7.30
C LYS A 71 -7.60 -2.75 7.82
N ALA A 72 -6.74 -3.32 6.98
CA ALA A 72 -5.40 -3.76 7.34
C ALA A 72 -4.52 -3.81 6.09
N LEU A 73 -3.21 -3.71 6.31
CA LEU A 73 -2.17 -3.93 5.32
C LEU A 73 -1.25 -5.06 5.82
N ARG A 74 -0.90 -5.99 4.93
CA ARG A 74 0.09 -7.04 5.20
C ARG A 74 1.26 -6.86 4.24
N LEU A 75 2.47 -6.75 4.79
CA LEU A 75 3.71 -6.78 4.04
C LEU A 75 4.36 -8.15 4.24
N GLU A 76 4.60 -8.87 3.14
CA GLU A 76 5.32 -10.14 3.15
C GLU A 76 6.74 -9.91 2.66
N VAL A 77 7.71 -10.42 3.41
CA VAL A 77 9.14 -10.26 3.15
C VAL A 77 9.67 -11.65 2.83
N LEU A 78 9.86 -11.92 1.54
CA LEU A 78 10.08 -13.26 0.99
C LEU A 78 11.56 -13.51 0.68
N PRO A 79 12.14 -14.66 1.06
CA PRO A 79 13.47 -15.05 0.62
C PRO A 79 13.49 -15.36 -0.88
N ASP A 80 14.59 -15.03 -1.56
CA ASP A 80 14.80 -15.35 -2.97
C ASP A 80 16.19 -15.99 -3.15
N PRO A 81 16.32 -17.11 -3.90
CA PRO A 81 17.61 -17.79 -4.10
C PRO A 81 18.69 -16.94 -4.78
N GLY A 82 18.29 -15.90 -5.53
CA GLY A 82 19.17 -14.93 -6.18
C GLY A 82 19.68 -13.82 -5.27
N LEU A 83 19.18 -13.72 -4.03
CA LEU A 83 19.62 -12.74 -3.04
C LEU A 83 20.72 -13.28 -2.12
N PRO A 84 21.54 -12.39 -1.50
CA PRO A 84 22.56 -12.80 -0.54
C PRO A 84 21.99 -13.66 0.60
N ALA A 85 22.75 -14.68 0.99
CA ALA A 85 22.37 -15.66 2.00
C ALA A 85 21.00 -16.34 1.76
N GLN A 86 20.45 -16.27 0.55
CA GLN A 86 19.09 -16.71 0.22
C GLN A 86 18.03 -16.08 1.15
N GLY A 87 18.34 -14.88 1.65
CA GLY A 87 17.46 -14.10 2.49
C GLY A 87 16.58 -13.16 1.66
N PRO A 88 15.68 -12.43 2.32
CA PRO A 88 14.80 -11.47 1.64
C PRO A 88 15.46 -10.11 1.34
N GLY A 89 16.64 -9.85 1.89
CA GLY A 89 17.33 -8.58 1.77
C GLY A 89 18.57 -8.61 0.88
N ARG A 90 19.03 -7.42 0.49
CA ARG A 90 20.24 -7.23 -0.34
C ARG A 90 21.52 -6.97 0.47
N ALA A 91 21.43 -6.94 1.80
CA ALA A 91 22.61 -6.88 2.66
C ALA A 91 23.40 -8.19 2.55
N ALA A 92 24.71 -8.18 2.83
CA ALA A 92 25.57 -9.37 2.65
C ALA A 92 25.12 -10.58 3.49
N ASP A 93 24.45 -10.34 4.61
CA ASP A 93 23.86 -11.35 5.50
C ASP A 93 22.42 -11.73 5.13
N GLY A 94 21.88 -11.19 4.02
CA GLY A 94 20.52 -11.42 3.55
C GLY A 94 19.44 -10.67 4.35
N ASN A 95 19.82 -9.76 5.24
CA ASN A 95 18.87 -9.09 6.12
C ASN A 95 18.05 -8.01 5.39
N PHE A 96 16.75 -7.95 5.68
CA PHE A 96 15.84 -6.90 5.22
C PHE A 96 15.50 -5.98 6.40
N VAL A 97 15.78 -4.69 6.25
CA VAL A 97 15.53 -3.68 7.28
C VAL A 97 14.43 -2.75 6.80
N LEU A 98 13.36 -2.66 7.58
CA LEU A 98 12.24 -1.76 7.35
C LEU A 98 12.19 -0.71 8.46
N SER A 99 12.28 0.55 8.08
CA SER A 99 12.22 1.67 9.02
C SER A 99 10.84 2.29 9.10
N GLU A 100 10.11 2.34 7.99
CA GLU A 100 8.81 3.03 7.91
C GLU A 100 7.92 2.39 6.85
N ILE A 101 6.60 2.42 7.10
CA ILE A 101 5.56 2.21 6.09
C ILE A 101 4.63 3.41 6.14
N SER A 102 4.41 4.04 4.99
CA SER A 102 3.38 5.05 4.79
C SER A 102 2.41 4.61 3.70
N LEU A 103 1.15 4.97 3.85
CA LEU A 103 0.10 4.67 2.88
C LEU A 103 -0.69 5.93 2.59
N THR A 104 -0.89 6.21 1.32
CA THR A 104 -1.84 7.21 0.85
C THR A 104 -2.82 6.55 -0.10
N SER A 105 -4.08 6.98 -0.07
CA SER A 105 -5.11 6.48 -0.99
C SER A 105 -5.89 7.64 -1.57
N LYS A 106 -6.34 7.47 -2.82
CA LYS A 106 -7.23 8.39 -3.53
C LYS A 106 -8.26 7.57 -4.29
N PRO A 107 -9.51 8.05 -4.45
CA PRO A 107 -10.47 7.42 -5.34
C PRO A 107 -9.91 7.34 -6.77
N VAL A 108 -9.98 6.16 -7.38
CA VAL A 108 -9.79 5.99 -8.82
C VAL A 108 -11.09 6.48 -9.46
N ALA A 109 -11.17 7.78 -9.77
CA ALA A 109 -12.40 8.36 -10.28
C ALA A 109 -12.85 7.62 -11.55
N ALA A 110 -14.00 6.95 -11.51
CA ALA A 110 -14.72 6.59 -12.71
C ALA A 110 -15.20 7.88 -13.39
N ASP A 111 -15.14 7.92 -14.71
CA ASP A 111 -15.74 8.93 -15.59
C ASP A 111 -17.24 9.12 -15.33
N THR A 112 -17.59 9.79 -14.25
CA THR A 112 -18.90 10.41 -14.11
C THR A 112 -18.65 11.83 -13.62
N PRO A 113 -18.78 12.84 -14.49
CA PRO A 113 -18.85 14.19 -14.00
C PRO A 113 -19.98 14.22 -12.97
N VAL A 114 -19.67 14.59 -11.74
CA VAL A 114 -20.69 14.88 -10.74
C VAL A 114 -21.57 15.95 -11.37
N GLN A 115 -22.76 15.56 -11.85
CA GLN A 115 -23.78 16.50 -12.25
C GLN A 115 -24.28 17.17 -10.97
N GLY A 116 -23.49 18.12 -10.46
CA GLY A 116 -23.94 19.04 -9.45
C GLY A 116 -25.05 19.88 -10.05
N GLN A 117 -26.26 19.77 -9.53
CA GLN A 117 -27.29 20.75 -9.80
C GLN A 117 -26.88 22.05 -9.11
N PHE A 118 -26.62 23.10 -9.89
CA PHE A 118 -26.50 24.45 -9.35
C PHE A 118 -27.88 24.92 -8.89
N LEU A 119 -28.16 24.82 -7.59
CA LEU A 119 -29.33 25.46 -7.01
C LEU A 119 -28.99 26.94 -6.73
N ARG A 120 -29.27 27.81 -7.70
CA ARG A 120 -29.25 29.27 -7.47
C ARG A 120 -30.50 29.64 -6.67
N ILE A 121 -30.35 29.75 -5.35
CA ILE A 121 -31.40 30.33 -4.50
C ILE A 121 -31.30 31.85 -4.66
N GLU A 122 -32.11 32.44 -5.52
CA GLU A 122 -32.35 33.88 -5.49
C GLU A 122 -33.49 34.17 -4.52
N GLN A 123 -33.17 34.84 -3.42
CA GLN A 123 -34.21 35.57 -2.69
C GLN A 123 -34.58 36.79 -3.54
N GLN A 124 -35.75 36.75 -4.19
CA GLN A 124 -36.34 37.97 -4.71
C GLN A 124 -36.75 38.83 -3.52
N GLY A 125 -35.98 39.88 -3.24
CA GLY A 125 -36.42 40.95 -2.36
C GLY A 125 -37.72 41.52 -2.91
N THR A 126 -38.82 41.37 -2.17
CA THR A 126 -40.13 41.92 -2.50
C THR A 126 -40.02 43.43 -2.68
N ALA A 127 -40.23 43.87 -3.91
CA ALA A 127 -40.32 45.28 -4.22
C ALA A 127 -41.65 45.87 -3.71
N LYS A 128 -41.51 47.08 -3.16
CA LYS A 128 -42.46 48.19 -2.98
C LYS A 128 -43.40 48.18 -1.77
N GLN A 129 -43.38 49.29 -1.04
CA GLN A 129 -44.56 50.15 -0.88
C GLN A 129 -44.15 51.63 -0.72
N ARG A 130 -44.70 52.46 -1.62
CA ARG A 130 -44.95 53.92 -1.60
C ARG A 130 -43.80 54.92 -1.48
#